data_AF-A0A6P3Z1E2-F1
#
_entry.id   AF-A0A6P3Z1E2-F1
#
_cell.length_a   1.000
_cell.length_b   1.000
_cell.length_c   1.000
_cell.angle_alpha   90.00
_cell.angle_beta   90.00
_cell.angle_gamma   90.00
#
_symmetry.space_group_name_H-M   'P 1'
#
loop_
_entity.id
_entity.type
_entity.pdbx_description
1 polymer ?
#
loop_
_entity_poly.entity_id
_entity_poly.type
_entity_poly.pdbx_seq_one_letter_code
_entity_poly.pdbx_strand_id
1 'polypeptide(L)'
;MANKSNLKIRERVRERERERERERKRERESERERRENRKMAVQLNNLYNSNASTWKLKVEVQLKLLKSTKQTKPPSLFRVYAASASTNARQLIESGDIKAITPREAATATGSEGYVLLDVRPIWEREKARVSGSLHVPLFVEDEDISPITLIKKWVHFGYIGLWTGQSFTTLNPDFLNQVVEVVPDKDTKLLVACGEGLRSLMAAWKLYNDGGYRKLGWLAGGFNRSSEGDFEVVEGPEKLEYATIGGVSYYFLQLLLLLRAVGKD
;
A
#
# COMPACT_ATOMS: atom_id res chain seq x y z
N MET A 1 -4.89 38.26 -49.74
CA MET A 1 -4.79 37.23 -48.67
C MET A 1 -3.37 36.95 -48.14
N ALA A 2 -2.29 37.50 -48.72
CA ALA A 2 -0.90 37.18 -48.35
C ALA A 2 -0.33 37.85 -47.06
N ASN A 3 -1.02 38.82 -46.45
CA ASN A 3 -0.45 39.62 -45.36
C ASN A 3 -0.61 38.97 -43.96
N LYS A 4 -1.68 38.18 -43.74
CA LYS A 4 -1.94 37.51 -42.45
C LYS A 4 -1.02 36.32 -42.18
N SER A 5 -0.55 35.62 -43.22
CA SER A 5 0.35 34.46 -43.05
C SER A 5 1.75 34.88 -42.63
N ASN A 6 2.28 35.96 -43.20
CA ASN A 6 3.60 36.51 -42.86
C ASN A 6 3.66 37.04 -41.41
N LEU A 7 2.57 37.66 -40.93
CA LEU A 7 2.50 38.14 -39.54
C LEU A 7 2.53 36.98 -38.53
N LYS A 8 1.78 35.90 -38.82
CA LYS A 8 1.73 34.70 -37.97
C LYS A 8 3.05 33.93 -37.93
N ILE A 9 3.86 34.01 -39.00
CA ILE A 9 5.21 33.42 -39.03
C ILE A 9 6.16 34.27 -38.18
N ARG A 10 6.11 35.60 -38.29
CA ARG A 10 6.96 36.52 -37.49
C ARG A 10 6.67 36.45 -35.99
N GLU A 11 5.42 36.23 -35.59
CA GLU A 11 5.06 36.02 -34.18
C GLU A 11 5.60 34.69 -33.65
N ARG A 12 5.47 33.60 -34.41
CA ARG A 12 6.02 32.29 -34.01
C ARG A 12 7.55 32.29 -33.88
N VAL A 13 8.24 33.05 -34.74
CA VAL A 13 9.71 33.22 -34.62
C VAL A 13 10.06 33.98 -33.34
N ARG A 14 9.35 35.08 -33.04
CA ARG A 14 9.55 35.85 -31.80
C ARG A 14 9.23 35.04 -30.54
N GLU A 15 8.21 34.20 -30.59
CA GLU A 15 7.82 33.34 -29.46
C GLU A 15 8.87 32.27 -29.18
N ARG A 16 9.41 31.63 -30.23
CA ARG A 16 10.52 30.68 -30.12
C ARG A 16 11.80 31.32 -29.59
N GLU A 17 12.09 32.56 -29.95
CA GLU A 17 13.25 33.28 -29.39
C GLU A 17 13.09 33.57 -27.89
N ARG A 18 11.89 33.99 -27.47
CA ARG A 18 11.57 34.20 -26.04
C ARG A 18 11.65 32.91 -25.24
N GLU A 19 11.21 31.80 -25.81
CA GLU A 19 11.27 30.49 -25.18
C GLU A 19 12.72 30.03 -24.99
N ARG A 20 13.56 30.16 -26.03
CA ARG A 20 15.00 29.91 -25.94
C ARG A 20 15.70 30.78 -24.91
N GLU A 21 15.30 32.04 -24.76
CA GLU A 21 15.86 32.94 -23.76
C GLU A 21 15.47 32.53 -22.33
N ARG A 22 14.22 32.07 -22.12
CA ARG A 22 13.75 31.53 -20.84
C ARG A 22 14.49 30.25 -20.47
N GLU A 23 14.72 29.38 -21.43
CA GLU A 23 15.48 28.13 -21.24
C GLU A 23 16.93 28.42 -20.83
N ARG A 24 17.59 29.37 -21.52
CA ARG A 24 18.94 29.83 -21.15
C ARG A 24 18.99 30.46 -19.75
N LYS A 25 17.94 31.17 -19.33
CA LYS A 25 17.85 31.71 -17.96
C LYS A 25 17.72 30.59 -16.91
N ARG A 26 16.87 29.60 -17.16
CA ARG A 26 16.70 28.43 -16.28
C ARG A 26 17.98 27.61 -16.16
N GLU A 27 18.69 27.42 -17.27
CA GLU A 27 19.96 26.70 -17.28
C GLU A 27 21.04 27.42 -16.45
N ARG A 28 21.15 28.74 -16.60
CA ARG A 28 22.06 29.58 -15.79
C ARG A 28 21.71 29.55 -14.29
N GLU A 29 20.42 29.49 -13.96
CA GLU A 29 19.95 29.42 -12.57
C GLU A 29 20.27 28.04 -11.95
N SER A 30 19.99 26.95 -12.67
CA SER A 30 20.38 25.59 -12.28
C SER A 30 21.90 25.44 -12.13
N GLU A 31 22.70 26.07 -12.99
CA GLU A 31 24.16 26.06 -12.85
C GLU A 31 24.64 26.84 -11.62
N ARG A 32 24.00 27.96 -11.29
CA ARG A 32 24.29 28.72 -10.06
C ARG A 32 23.98 27.89 -8.82
N GLU A 33 22.82 27.26 -8.78
CA GLU A 33 22.40 26.39 -7.68
C GLU A 33 23.35 25.19 -7.51
N ARG A 34 23.77 24.56 -8.62
CA ARG A 34 24.78 23.49 -8.59
C ARG A 34 26.13 23.98 -8.05
N ARG A 35 26.54 25.21 -8.38
CA ARG A 35 27.79 25.80 -7.85
C ARG A 35 27.67 26.11 -6.36
N GLU A 36 26.53 26.62 -5.89
CA GLU A 36 26.30 26.86 -4.46
C GLU A 36 26.25 25.56 -3.66
N ASN A 37 25.55 24.54 -4.16
CA ASN A 37 25.52 23.22 -3.54
C ASN A 37 26.92 22.59 -3.45
N ARG A 38 27.77 22.77 -4.48
CA ARG A 38 29.18 22.33 -4.41
C ARG A 38 29.98 23.10 -3.37
N LYS A 39 29.80 24.42 -3.26
CA LYS A 39 30.49 25.23 -2.23
C LYS A 39 30.05 24.81 -0.83
N MET A 40 28.75 24.62 -0.61
CA MET A 40 28.19 24.18 0.67
C MET A 40 28.71 22.78 1.07
N ALA A 41 28.81 21.85 0.11
CA ALA A 41 29.38 20.52 0.36
C ALA A 41 30.86 20.57 0.77
N VAL A 42 31.66 21.43 0.14
CA VAL A 42 33.07 21.65 0.53
C VAL A 42 33.16 22.29 1.91
N GLN A 43 32.28 23.25 2.22
CA GLN A 43 32.25 23.92 3.52
C GLN A 43 31.84 22.96 4.65
N LEU A 44 30.86 22.08 4.41
CA LEU A 44 30.48 21.00 5.31
C LEU A 44 31.62 19.99 5.52
N ASN A 45 32.35 19.62 4.46
CA ASN A 45 33.48 18.71 4.57
C ASN A 45 34.64 19.33 5.37
N ASN A 46 34.87 20.63 5.21
CA ASN A 46 35.88 21.36 5.99
C ASN A 46 35.46 21.50 7.47
N LEU A 47 34.17 21.74 7.75
CA LEU A 47 33.60 21.72 9.11
C LEU A 47 33.67 20.35 9.78
N TYR A 48 33.51 19.29 9.00
CA TYR A 48 33.69 17.90 9.48
C TYR A 48 35.15 17.62 9.85
N ASN A 49 36.09 18.08 9.02
CA ASN A 49 37.53 17.85 9.25
C ASN A 49 38.13 18.74 10.35
N SER A 50 37.57 19.92 10.63
CA SER A 50 38.07 20.82 11.68
C SER A 50 37.68 20.41 13.11
N ASN A 51 36.66 19.55 13.27
CA ASN A 51 36.17 19.08 14.57
C ASN A 51 36.61 17.64 14.91
N ALA A 52 37.62 17.12 14.23
CA ALA A 52 38.03 15.71 14.27
C ALA A 52 38.57 15.20 15.62
N SER A 53 38.86 16.07 16.60
CA SER A 53 39.43 15.67 17.90
C SER A 53 38.37 15.31 18.95
N THR A 54 37.24 16.02 19.01
CA THR A 54 36.17 15.77 20.00
C THR A 54 35.15 14.71 19.52
N TRP A 55 35.01 14.54 18.21
CA TRP A 55 34.10 13.56 17.62
C TRP A 55 34.69 12.16 17.55
N LYS A 56 36.01 11.99 17.39
CA LYS A 56 36.65 10.66 17.42
C LYS A 56 36.40 9.94 18.74
N LEU A 57 36.49 10.64 19.88
CA LEU A 57 36.30 10.03 21.20
C LEU A 57 34.83 9.60 21.45
N LYS A 58 33.86 10.41 21.02
CA LYS A 58 32.43 10.05 21.12
C LYS A 58 32.05 8.92 20.18
N VAL A 59 32.54 8.96 18.94
CA VAL A 59 32.28 7.94 17.93
C VAL A 59 32.93 6.60 18.31
N GLU A 60 34.12 6.60 18.92
CA GLU A 60 34.82 5.38 19.33
C GLU A 60 34.16 4.69 20.55
N VAL A 61 33.65 5.48 21.52
CA VAL A 61 32.83 4.97 22.63
C VAL A 61 31.50 4.41 22.11
N GLN A 62 30.87 5.10 21.15
CA GLN A 62 29.61 4.67 20.54
C GLN A 62 29.80 3.44 19.64
N LEU A 63 30.93 3.31 18.93
CA LEU A 63 31.31 2.12 18.16
C LEU A 63 31.68 0.92 19.04
N LYS A 64 32.27 1.13 20.22
CA LYS A 64 32.49 0.04 21.20
C LYS A 64 31.16 -0.47 21.79
N LEU A 65 30.21 0.43 22.03
CA LEU A 65 28.85 0.07 22.45
C LEU A 65 28.06 -0.65 21.34
N LEU A 66 28.23 -0.22 20.07
CA LEU A 66 27.60 -0.87 18.91
C LEU A 66 28.21 -2.24 18.56
N LYS A 67 29.50 -2.47 18.83
CA LYS A 67 30.18 -3.75 18.56
C LYS A 67 29.83 -4.86 19.57
N SER A 68 29.23 -4.53 20.72
CA SER A 68 28.85 -5.51 21.74
C SER A 68 27.44 -6.10 21.54
N THR A 69 26.68 -5.64 20.56
CA THR A 69 25.34 -6.16 20.30
C THR A 69 25.35 -6.86 18.95
N LYS A 70 25.44 -8.20 18.96
CA LYS A 70 25.14 -9.00 17.77
C LYS A 70 23.65 -8.79 17.42
N GLN A 71 23.37 -7.82 16.56
CA GLN A 71 22.10 -7.70 15.87
C GLN A 71 22.38 -7.46 14.38
N THR A 72 22.28 -8.54 13.62
CA THR A 72 21.88 -8.45 12.23
C THR A 72 20.38 -8.13 12.21
N LYS A 73 19.99 -7.01 11.59
CA LYS A 73 18.89 -6.94 10.62
C LYS A 73 18.87 -5.58 9.88
N PRO A 74 18.38 -5.57 8.61
CA PRO A 74 18.84 -4.69 7.54
C PRO A 74 17.73 -3.65 7.19
N PRO A 75 17.73 -2.93 6.03
CA PRO A 75 16.62 -2.04 5.69
C PRO A 75 15.34 -2.88 5.61
N SER A 76 14.25 -2.37 6.19
CA SER A 76 13.01 -3.11 6.52
C SER A 76 12.73 -4.29 5.58
N LEU A 77 13.07 -5.50 6.04
CA LEU A 77 12.81 -6.78 5.34
C LEU A 77 11.39 -6.83 4.77
N PHE A 78 10.43 -6.24 5.47
CA PHE A 78 9.02 -6.16 5.09
C PHE A 78 8.75 -5.50 3.73
N ARG A 79 9.45 -4.40 3.38
CA ARG A 79 9.24 -3.71 2.10
C ARG A 79 9.80 -4.50 0.92
N VAL A 80 10.91 -5.20 1.16
CA VAL A 80 11.51 -6.11 0.17
C VAL A 80 10.64 -7.36 0.03
N TYR A 81 10.17 -7.95 1.13
CA TYR A 81 9.25 -9.10 1.10
C TYR A 81 7.91 -8.76 0.44
N ALA A 82 7.28 -7.62 0.73
CA ALA A 82 6.02 -7.24 0.10
C ALA A 82 6.15 -6.97 -1.40
N ALA A 83 7.23 -6.30 -1.84
CA ALA A 83 7.50 -6.08 -3.26
C ALA A 83 7.85 -7.40 -4.00
N SER A 84 8.64 -8.28 -3.38
CA SER A 84 9.00 -9.60 -3.93
C SER A 84 7.79 -10.53 -3.98
N ALA A 85 7.01 -10.59 -2.89
CA ALA A 85 5.77 -11.34 -2.82
C ALA A 85 4.75 -10.82 -3.84
N SER A 86 4.66 -9.50 -4.08
CA SER A 86 3.78 -8.97 -5.14
C SER A 86 4.21 -9.34 -6.55
N THR A 87 5.53 -9.41 -6.82
CA THR A 87 6.08 -9.82 -8.12
C THR A 87 5.89 -11.32 -8.33
N ASN A 88 6.18 -12.12 -7.32
CA ASN A 88 6.06 -13.58 -7.37
C ASN A 88 4.60 -14.02 -7.35
N ALA A 89 3.72 -13.31 -6.64
CA ALA A 89 2.28 -13.59 -6.68
C ALA A 89 1.67 -13.27 -8.04
N ARG A 90 2.17 -12.23 -8.74
CA ARG A 90 1.79 -11.99 -10.13
C ARG A 90 2.23 -13.11 -11.06
N GLN A 91 3.43 -13.67 -10.86
CA GLN A 91 3.88 -14.84 -11.62
C GLN A 91 2.95 -16.05 -11.39
N LEU A 92 2.46 -16.26 -10.17
CA LEU A 92 1.48 -17.33 -9.88
C LEU A 92 0.11 -17.09 -10.54
N ILE A 93 -0.27 -15.84 -10.75
CA ILE A 93 -1.48 -15.51 -11.54
C ILE A 93 -1.22 -15.78 -13.02
N GLU A 94 -0.05 -15.37 -13.54
CA GLU A 94 0.34 -15.56 -14.94
C GLU A 94 0.53 -17.04 -15.30
N SER A 95 1.04 -17.85 -14.37
CA SER A 95 1.17 -19.30 -14.53
C SER A 95 -0.17 -20.05 -14.41
N GLY A 96 -1.21 -19.39 -13.90
CA GLY A 96 -2.52 -19.99 -13.66
C GLY A 96 -2.63 -20.81 -12.36
N ASP A 97 -1.60 -20.80 -11.52
CA ASP A 97 -1.61 -21.43 -10.19
C ASP A 97 -2.59 -20.75 -9.23
N ILE A 98 -2.79 -19.43 -9.40
CA ILE A 98 -3.80 -18.64 -8.69
C ILE A 98 -4.79 -18.10 -9.72
N LYS A 99 -6.05 -18.56 -9.65
CA LYS A 99 -7.12 -18.08 -10.53
C LYS A 99 -7.56 -16.67 -10.11
N ALA A 100 -7.38 -15.68 -10.97
CA ALA A 100 -7.99 -14.38 -10.75
C ALA A 100 -9.50 -14.46 -10.97
N ILE A 101 -10.29 -14.11 -9.96
CA ILE A 101 -11.76 -14.11 -9.99
C ILE A 101 -12.22 -12.67 -9.77
N THR A 102 -13.07 -12.17 -10.66
CA THR A 102 -13.64 -10.83 -10.50
C THR A 102 -14.82 -10.85 -9.52
N PRO A 103 -15.19 -9.72 -8.90
CA PRO A 103 -16.37 -9.66 -8.02
C PRO A 103 -17.65 -10.17 -8.67
N ARG A 104 -17.87 -9.89 -9.96
CA ARG A 104 -19.03 -10.39 -10.72
C ARG A 104 -19.06 -11.92 -10.85
N GLU A 105 -17.90 -12.55 -10.89
CA GLU A 105 -17.77 -14.01 -10.96
C GLU A 105 -17.76 -14.64 -9.56
N ALA A 106 -17.66 -13.84 -8.49
CA ALA A 106 -17.49 -14.36 -7.14
C ALA A 106 -18.72 -15.13 -6.64
N ALA A 107 -19.94 -14.70 -6.98
CA ALA A 107 -21.16 -15.45 -6.69
C ALA A 107 -21.14 -16.83 -7.37
N THR A 108 -20.81 -16.90 -8.66
CA THR A 108 -20.69 -18.17 -9.39
C THR A 108 -19.56 -19.04 -8.80
N ALA A 109 -18.42 -18.44 -8.48
CA ALA A 109 -17.28 -19.14 -7.92
C ALA A 109 -17.63 -19.79 -6.57
N THR A 110 -18.30 -19.04 -5.68
CA THR A 110 -18.68 -19.54 -4.35
C THR A 110 -19.86 -20.51 -4.39
N GLY A 111 -20.83 -20.29 -5.27
CA GLY A 111 -22.00 -21.15 -5.42
C GLY A 111 -21.74 -22.42 -6.23
N SER A 112 -21.49 -22.29 -7.53
CA SER A 112 -21.43 -23.43 -8.45
C SER A 112 -20.04 -24.04 -8.62
N GLU A 113 -18.97 -23.23 -8.54
CA GLU A 113 -17.60 -23.76 -8.61
C GLU A 113 -17.08 -24.31 -7.27
N GLY A 114 -17.79 -24.04 -6.17
CA GLY A 114 -17.52 -24.56 -4.83
C GLY A 114 -16.32 -23.91 -4.12
N TYR A 115 -16.02 -22.64 -4.42
CA TYR A 115 -14.98 -21.91 -3.69
C TYR A 115 -15.48 -21.50 -2.31
N VAL A 116 -14.65 -21.75 -1.30
CA VAL A 116 -14.86 -21.22 0.05
C VAL A 116 -14.17 -19.86 0.14
N LEU A 117 -14.93 -18.83 0.49
CA LEU A 117 -14.43 -17.47 0.61
C LEU A 117 -13.65 -17.29 1.93
N LEU A 118 -12.39 -16.91 1.82
CA LEU A 118 -11.51 -16.57 2.95
C LEU A 118 -11.25 -15.05 2.96
N ASP A 119 -11.86 -14.37 3.93
CA ASP A 119 -11.62 -12.95 4.20
C ASP A 119 -10.36 -12.78 5.04
N VAL A 120 -9.37 -12.06 4.51
CA VAL A 120 -8.11 -11.81 5.21
C VAL A 120 -7.97 -10.38 5.75
N ARG A 121 -9.07 -9.63 5.75
CA ARG A 121 -9.12 -8.29 6.33
C ARG A 121 -9.00 -8.35 7.85
N PRO A 122 -8.50 -7.27 8.48
CA PRO A 122 -8.56 -7.12 9.93
C PRO A 122 -10.02 -7.02 10.41
N ILE A 123 -10.22 -7.31 11.70
CA ILE A 123 -11.55 -7.44 12.30
C ILE A 123 -12.43 -6.19 12.13
N TRP A 124 -11.85 -4.99 12.30
CA TRP A 124 -12.57 -3.71 12.20
C TRP A 124 -13.10 -3.40 10.78
N GLU A 125 -12.51 -3.97 9.72
CA GLU A 125 -13.06 -3.85 8.36
C GLU A 125 -14.18 -4.87 8.14
N ARG A 126 -14.07 -6.06 8.74
CA ARG A 126 -15.06 -7.14 8.64
C ARG A 126 -16.35 -6.81 9.38
N GLU A 127 -16.26 -6.12 10.51
CA GLU A 127 -17.42 -5.70 11.31
C GLU A 127 -18.33 -4.72 10.57
N LYS A 128 -17.79 -3.90 9.66
CA LYS A 128 -18.57 -2.97 8.84
C LYS A 128 -19.39 -3.66 7.76
N ALA A 129 -18.77 -4.62 7.07
CA ALA A 129 -19.43 -5.43 6.07
C ALA A 129 -18.67 -6.72 5.83
N ARG A 130 -19.37 -7.85 5.72
CA ARG A 130 -18.81 -9.16 5.38
C ARG A 130 -19.79 -9.96 4.54
N VAL A 131 -19.26 -10.88 3.74
CA VAL A 131 -20.08 -11.87 3.03
C VAL A 131 -20.51 -12.95 4.04
N SER A 132 -21.80 -13.29 4.07
CA SER A 132 -22.31 -14.34 4.95
C SER A 132 -21.68 -15.70 4.62
N GLY A 133 -21.41 -16.51 5.64
CA GLY A 133 -20.74 -17.81 5.47
C GLY A 133 -19.25 -17.73 5.10
N SER A 134 -18.66 -16.54 4.96
CA SER A 134 -17.23 -16.39 4.69
C SER A 134 -16.38 -16.75 5.91
N LEU A 135 -15.28 -17.48 5.67
CA LEU A 135 -14.26 -17.73 6.68
C LEU A 135 -13.43 -16.47 6.91
N HIS A 136 -12.85 -16.34 8.11
CA HIS A 136 -12.07 -15.16 8.49
C HIS A 136 -10.75 -15.57 9.14
N VAL A 137 -9.66 -15.12 8.54
CA VAL A 137 -8.33 -15.20 9.15
C VAL A 137 -7.55 -13.94 8.78
N PRO A 138 -7.34 -12.99 9.70
CA PRO A 138 -6.70 -11.72 9.38
C PRO A 138 -5.23 -11.92 9.04
N LEU A 139 -4.79 -11.39 7.90
CA LEU A 139 -3.37 -11.37 7.53
C LEU A 139 -2.58 -10.32 8.33
N PHE A 140 -3.26 -9.23 8.68
CA PHE A 140 -2.72 -8.14 9.46
C PHE A 140 -3.54 -7.99 10.74
N VAL A 141 -2.85 -7.89 11.86
CA VAL A 141 -3.42 -7.70 13.20
C VAL A 141 -2.88 -6.40 13.78
N GLU A 142 -3.54 -5.89 14.80
CA GLU A 142 -3.06 -4.71 15.51
C GLU A 142 -1.69 -4.99 16.12
N ASP A 143 -0.77 -4.05 15.96
CA ASP A 143 0.53 -4.13 16.62
C ASP A 143 0.35 -3.71 18.08
N GLU A 144 0.52 -4.63 19.02
CA GLU A 144 0.39 -4.38 20.46
C GLU A 144 1.71 -3.91 21.12
N ASP A 145 2.80 -3.73 20.36
CA ASP A 145 4.10 -3.38 20.93
C ASP A 145 4.06 -2.01 21.62
N ILE A 146 4.38 -2.00 22.91
CA ILE A 146 4.39 -0.79 23.77
C ILE A 146 5.82 -0.22 23.91
N SER A 147 6.74 -0.61 23.04
CA SER A 147 8.11 -0.09 23.05
C SER A 147 8.11 1.44 22.81
N PRO A 148 8.94 2.24 23.50
CA PRO A 148 8.92 3.70 23.39
C PRO A 148 9.05 4.24 21.95
N ILE A 149 9.86 3.58 21.13
CA ILE A 149 10.04 3.91 19.71
C ILE A 149 8.78 3.56 18.90
N THR A 150 8.14 2.42 19.20
CA THR A 150 6.89 2.01 18.54
C THR A 150 5.75 2.94 18.92
N LEU A 151 5.71 3.42 20.17
CA LEU A 151 4.70 4.37 20.62
C LEU A 151 4.78 5.70 19.87
N ILE A 152 6.00 6.23 19.67
CA ILE A 152 6.23 7.44 18.84
C ILE A 152 5.76 7.17 17.40
N LYS A 153 6.09 6.00 16.83
CA LYS A 153 5.65 5.63 15.47
C LYS A 153 4.14 5.52 15.36
N LYS A 154 3.47 4.89 16.33
CA LYS A 154 2.01 4.79 16.43
C LYS A 154 1.39 6.18 16.49
N TRP A 155 1.97 7.08 17.28
CA TRP A 155 1.48 8.45 17.40
C TRP A 155 1.59 9.24 16.09
N VAL A 156 2.74 9.16 15.40
CA VAL A 156 2.91 9.79 14.08
C VAL A 156 1.99 9.16 13.03
N HIS A 157 1.88 7.83 13.01
CA HIS A 157 1.00 7.11 12.09
C HIS A 157 -0.46 7.50 12.29
N PHE A 158 -0.92 7.48 13.54
CA PHE A 158 -2.27 7.89 13.92
C PHE A 158 -2.54 9.34 13.54
N GLY A 159 -1.63 10.27 13.84
CA GLY A 159 -1.82 11.70 13.55
C GLY A 159 -1.87 12.03 12.05
N TYR A 160 -1.02 11.41 11.23
CA TYR A 160 -0.91 11.75 9.80
C TYR A 160 -1.81 10.92 8.88
N ILE A 161 -1.93 9.62 9.14
CA ILE A 161 -2.56 8.68 8.20
C ILE A 161 -3.76 8.01 8.87
N GLY A 162 -3.58 7.45 10.07
CA GLY A 162 -4.60 6.66 10.75
C GLY A 162 -5.88 7.44 11.07
N LEU A 163 -5.78 8.70 11.50
CA LEU A 163 -6.96 9.54 11.74
C LEU A 163 -7.72 9.84 10.44
N TRP A 164 -7.00 10.06 9.33
CA TRP A 164 -7.60 10.36 8.04
C TRP A 164 -8.23 9.15 7.37
N THR A 165 -7.52 8.02 7.34
CA THR A 165 -7.91 6.81 6.60
C THR A 165 -8.55 5.74 7.48
N GLY A 166 -8.54 5.91 8.80
CA GLY A 166 -9.00 4.93 9.78
C GLY A 166 -8.13 3.69 9.88
N GLN A 167 -6.89 3.74 9.39
CA GLN A 167 -5.96 2.61 9.42
C GLN A 167 -5.26 2.56 10.79
N SER A 168 -5.39 1.44 11.49
CA SER A 168 -4.62 1.14 12.68
C SER A 168 -3.18 0.79 12.32
N PHE A 169 -2.25 0.97 13.26
CA PHE A 169 -0.88 0.52 13.08
C PHE A 169 -0.85 -1.02 13.17
N THR A 170 -0.73 -1.69 12.02
CA THR A 170 -0.83 -3.16 11.93
C THR A 170 0.50 -3.85 11.71
N THR A 171 0.63 -5.06 12.23
CA THR A 171 1.72 -6.00 11.96
C THR A 171 1.21 -7.27 11.26
N LEU A 172 2.11 -8.05 10.66
CA LEU A 172 1.75 -9.34 10.04
C LEU A 172 1.35 -10.33 11.13
N ASN A 173 0.24 -11.04 10.93
CA ASN A 173 -0.17 -12.11 11.83
C ASN A 173 0.81 -13.30 11.72
N PRO A 174 1.64 -13.58 12.75
CA PRO A 174 2.59 -14.68 12.70
C PRO A 174 1.89 -16.05 12.61
N ASP A 175 0.68 -16.16 13.17
CA ASP A 175 -0.10 -17.38 13.25
C ASP A 175 -1.07 -17.57 12.08
N PHE A 176 -1.00 -16.71 11.07
CA PHE A 176 -1.91 -16.71 9.91
C PHE A 176 -2.08 -18.11 9.31
N LEU A 177 -0.99 -18.83 9.03
CA LEU A 177 -1.07 -20.16 8.42
C LEU A 177 -1.68 -21.20 9.35
N ASN A 178 -1.33 -21.15 10.64
CA ASN A 178 -1.86 -22.08 11.63
C ASN A 178 -3.38 -21.91 11.75
N GLN A 179 -3.85 -20.66 11.80
CA GLN A 179 -5.28 -20.33 11.84
C GLN A 179 -5.99 -20.75 10.55
N VAL A 180 -5.38 -20.55 9.37
CA VAL A 180 -6.01 -21.04 8.12
C VAL A 180 -6.11 -22.56 8.11
N VAL A 181 -5.10 -23.29 8.58
CA VAL A 181 -5.15 -24.75 8.67
C VAL A 181 -6.19 -25.24 9.67
N GLU A 182 -6.41 -24.51 10.76
CA GLU A 182 -7.45 -24.83 11.74
C GLU A 182 -8.86 -24.69 11.14
N VAL A 183 -9.10 -23.62 10.38
CA VAL A 183 -10.40 -23.36 9.76
C VAL A 183 -10.60 -24.17 8.46
N VAL A 184 -9.52 -24.42 7.72
CA VAL A 184 -9.51 -25.16 6.44
C VAL A 184 -8.41 -26.23 6.49
N PRO A 185 -8.68 -27.37 7.17
CA PRO A 185 -7.68 -28.43 7.29
C PRO A 185 -7.40 -29.14 5.95
N ASP A 186 -8.38 -29.17 5.05
CA ASP A 186 -8.23 -29.75 3.72
C ASP A 186 -7.56 -28.78 2.74
N LYS A 187 -6.36 -29.14 2.29
CA LYS A 187 -5.56 -28.33 1.36
C LYS A 187 -6.04 -28.42 -0.10
N ASP A 188 -6.89 -29.40 -0.39
CA ASP A 188 -7.52 -29.58 -1.69
C ASP A 188 -8.82 -28.77 -1.84
N THR A 189 -9.27 -28.11 -0.78
CA THR A 189 -10.41 -27.20 -0.82
C THR A 189 -10.09 -25.98 -1.70
N LYS A 190 -11.04 -25.60 -2.56
CA LYS A 190 -10.93 -24.40 -3.40
C LYS A 190 -11.13 -23.16 -2.52
N LEU A 191 -10.10 -22.33 -2.39
CA LEU A 191 -10.17 -21.13 -1.55
C LEU A 191 -10.17 -19.87 -2.40
N LEU A 192 -11.16 -19.01 -2.22
CA LEU A 192 -11.18 -17.67 -2.80
C LEU A 192 -10.71 -16.69 -1.74
N VAL A 193 -9.51 -16.14 -1.89
CA VAL A 193 -8.92 -15.21 -0.92
C VAL A 193 -9.30 -13.78 -1.28
N ALA A 194 -9.92 -13.08 -0.33
CA ALA A 194 -10.45 -11.72 -0.53
C ALA A 194 -9.95 -10.75 0.53
N CYS A 195 -9.73 -9.51 0.12
CA CYS A 195 -9.49 -8.39 1.02
C CYS A 195 -10.14 -7.12 0.44
N GLY A 196 -9.89 -5.97 1.05
CA GLY A 196 -10.40 -4.68 0.57
C GLY A 196 -10.07 -4.35 -0.89
N GLU A 197 -8.79 -4.14 -1.20
CA GLU A 197 -8.33 -3.71 -2.54
C GLU A 197 -7.73 -4.84 -3.39
N GLY A 198 -7.57 -6.03 -2.82
CA GLY A 198 -6.96 -7.19 -3.48
C GLY A 198 -5.46 -7.39 -3.22
N LEU A 199 -4.71 -6.38 -2.74
CA LEU A 199 -3.25 -6.55 -2.54
C LEU A 199 -2.91 -7.46 -1.36
N ARG A 200 -3.61 -7.31 -0.23
CA ARG A 200 -3.40 -8.15 0.96
C ARG A 200 -3.80 -9.60 0.70
N SER A 201 -4.91 -9.82 -0.02
CA SER A 201 -5.36 -11.17 -0.38
C SER A 201 -4.42 -11.84 -1.38
N LEU A 202 -3.79 -11.08 -2.27
CA LEU A 202 -2.77 -11.62 -3.16
C LEU A 202 -1.53 -12.09 -2.39
N MET A 203 -1.08 -11.32 -1.40
CA MET A 203 0.01 -11.73 -0.51
C MET A 203 -0.37 -12.97 0.32
N ALA A 204 -1.58 -13.02 0.86
CA ALA A 204 -2.09 -14.19 1.57
C ALA A 204 -2.15 -15.43 0.66
N ALA A 205 -2.66 -15.30 -0.56
CA ALA A 205 -2.72 -16.41 -1.52
C ALA A 205 -1.31 -16.93 -1.87
N TRP A 206 -0.35 -16.04 -2.09
CA TRP A 206 1.05 -16.44 -2.29
C TRP A 206 1.62 -17.19 -1.08
N LYS A 207 1.32 -16.74 0.13
CA LYS A 207 1.76 -17.40 1.37
C LYS A 207 1.10 -18.78 1.53
N LEU A 208 -0.20 -18.88 1.24
CA LEU A 208 -0.94 -20.16 1.28
C LEU A 208 -0.42 -21.16 0.24
N TYR A 209 -0.03 -20.68 -0.94
CA TYR A 209 0.53 -21.54 -1.98
C TYR A 209 1.90 -22.10 -1.58
N ASN A 210 2.83 -21.23 -1.19
CA ASN A 210 4.23 -21.61 -0.95
C ASN A 210 4.45 -22.25 0.42
N ASP A 211 3.88 -21.68 1.47
CA ASP A 211 4.11 -22.12 2.84
C ASP A 211 2.97 -23.04 3.35
N GLY A 212 1.73 -22.80 2.90
CA GLY A 212 0.55 -23.55 3.32
C GLY A 212 0.31 -24.85 2.55
N GLY A 213 0.80 -24.94 1.31
CA GLY A 213 0.60 -26.08 0.41
C GLY A 213 -0.79 -26.14 -0.24
N TYR A 214 -1.55 -25.05 -0.23
CA TYR A 214 -2.85 -24.96 -0.92
C TYR A 214 -2.61 -24.75 -2.43
N ARG A 215 -3.23 -25.59 -3.26
CA ARG A 215 -3.02 -25.54 -4.73
C ARG A 215 -4.21 -24.98 -5.49
N LYS A 216 -5.42 -25.07 -4.94
CA LYS A 216 -6.65 -24.58 -5.60
C LYS A 216 -7.02 -23.21 -5.05
N LEU A 217 -6.23 -22.21 -5.43
CA LEU A 217 -6.38 -20.85 -4.93
C LEU A 217 -7.01 -19.95 -5.99
N GLY A 218 -8.01 -19.21 -5.55
CA GLY A 218 -8.61 -18.07 -6.22
C GLY A 218 -8.24 -16.78 -5.51
N TRP A 219 -8.05 -15.72 -6.28
CA TRP A 219 -7.80 -14.38 -5.75
C TRP A 219 -8.89 -13.44 -6.24
N LEU A 220 -9.54 -12.74 -5.30
CA LEU A 220 -10.56 -11.74 -5.65
C LEU A 220 -9.87 -10.48 -6.21
N ALA A 221 -9.91 -10.33 -7.53
CA ALA A 221 -9.24 -9.28 -8.26
C ALA A 221 -9.84 -7.90 -7.93
N GLY A 222 -9.03 -7.03 -7.33
CA GLY A 222 -9.45 -5.71 -6.87
C GLY A 222 -10.26 -5.70 -5.56
N GLY A 223 -10.45 -6.87 -4.95
CA GLY A 223 -11.06 -7.01 -3.62
C GLY A 223 -12.52 -6.55 -3.52
N PHE A 224 -12.98 -6.39 -2.28
CA PHE A 224 -14.33 -5.96 -1.96
C PHE A 224 -14.67 -4.54 -2.44
N ASN A 225 -13.66 -3.68 -2.62
CA ASN A 225 -13.84 -2.31 -3.09
C ASN A 225 -14.36 -2.22 -4.53
N ARG A 226 -14.29 -3.32 -5.29
CA ARG A 226 -14.86 -3.41 -6.65
C ARG A 226 -16.19 -4.16 -6.70
N SER A 227 -16.72 -4.55 -5.55
CA SER A 227 -17.95 -5.32 -5.46
C SER A 227 -19.15 -4.37 -5.50
N SER A 228 -20.13 -4.74 -6.32
CA SER A 228 -21.42 -4.06 -6.44
C SER A 228 -22.51 -4.82 -5.68
N GLU A 229 -23.67 -4.19 -5.51
CA GLU A 229 -24.86 -4.88 -5.02
C GLU A 229 -25.23 -6.02 -5.99
N GLY A 230 -25.35 -7.25 -5.46
CA GLY A 230 -25.65 -8.45 -6.24
C GLY A 230 -24.44 -9.30 -6.65
N ASP A 231 -23.20 -8.83 -6.44
CA ASP A 231 -21.98 -9.65 -6.70
C ASP A 231 -21.78 -10.77 -5.65
N PHE A 232 -22.43 -10.64 -4.49
CA PHE A 232 -22.48 -11.64 -3.43
C PHE A 232 -23.92 -11.82 -2.95
N GLU A 233 -24.29 -13.07 -2.63
CA GLU A 233 -25.68 -13.43 -2.31
C GLU A 233 -26.20 -12.74 -1.04
N VAL A 234 -25.43 -12.80 0.04
CA VAL A 234 -25.81 -12.24 1.35
C VAL A 234 -24.62 -11.49 1.94
N VAL A 235 -24.82 -10.21 2.21
CA VAL A 235 -23.85 -9.34 2.87
C VAL A 235 -24.41 -8.92 4.22
N GLU A 236 -23.62 -9.12 5.27
CA GLU A 236 -23.94 -8.75 6.65
C GLU A 236 -23.12 -7.52 7.07
N GLY A 237 -23.77 -6.57 7.74
CA GLY A 237 -23.10 -5.41 8.33
C GLY A 237 -23.87 -4.11 8.09
N PRO A 238 -23.51 -3.04 8.81
CA PRO A 238 -24.12 -1.72 8.65
C PRO A 238 -23.77 -1.03 7.31
N GLU A 239 -22.73 -1.47 6.60
CA GLU A 239 -22.20 -0.80 5.42
C GLU A 239 -22.15 -1.68 4.17
N LYS A 240 -21.89 -1.04 3.03
CA LYS A 240 -21.62 -1.75 1.76
C LYS A 240 -20.19 -2.28 1.75
N LEU A 241 -19.99 -3.45 1.13
CA LEU A 241 -18.66 -4.04 0.94
C LEU A 241 -17.66 -3.10 0.25
N GLU A 242 -18.15 -2.28 -0.69
CA GLU A 242 -17.35 -1.28 -1.41
C GLU A 242 -16.68 -0.27 -0.48
N TYR A 243 -17.34 0.08 0.64
CA TYR A 243 -16.92 1.15 1.54
C TYR A 243 -16.31 0.65 2.85
N ALA A 244 -16.35 -0.67 3.11
CA ALA A 244 -15.90 -1.26 4.36
C ALA A 244 -14.41 -1.01 4.66
N THR A 245 -13.58 -0.72 3.64
CA THR A 245 -12.16 -0.37 3.84
C THR A 245 -11.95 1.10 4.20
N ILE A 246 -12.93 1.96 3.97
CA ILE A 246 -12.83 3.40 4.19
C ILE A 246 -13.12 3.66 5.67
N GLY A 247 -12.25 4.43 6.33
CA GLY A 247 -12.38 4.73 7.75
C GLY A 247 -11.90 6.13 8.11
N GLY A 248 -11.97 6.46 9.40
CA GLY A 248 -11.52 7.75 9.91
C GLY A 248 -12.29 8.94 9.33
N VAL A 249 -11.62 10.07 9.18
CA VAL A 249 -12.22 11.31 8.63
C VAL A 249 -12.72 11.11 7.20
N SER A 250 -12.04 10.28 6.40
CA SER A 250 -12.42 10.02 5.01
C SER A 250 -13.81 9.37 4.88
N TYR A 251 -14.24 8.61 5.88
CA TYR A 251 -15.56 8.01 5.92
C TYR A 251 -16.67 9.06 6.03
N TYR A 252 -16.53 10.02 6.94
CA TYR A 252 -17.51 11.12 7.08
C TYR A 252 -17.55 12.00 5.82
N PHE A 253 -16.40 12.20 5.18
CA PHE A 253 -16.33 12.92 3.91
C PHE A 253 -17.07 12.17 2.79
N LEU A 254 -16.90 10.84 2.71
CA LEU A 254 -17.65 10.00 1.79
C LEU A 254 -19.16 10.11 2.04
N GLN A 255 -19.60 10.01 3.30
CA GLN A 255 -21.02 10.16 3.65
C GLN A 255 -21.57 11.53 3.22
N LEU A 256 -20.81 12.60 3.45
CA LEU A 256 -21.19 13.93 2.99
C LEU A 256 -21.32 14.00 1.46
N LEU A 257 -20.37 13.44 0.72
CA LEU A 257 -20.42 13.39 -0.75
C LEU A 257 -21.62 12.59 -1.27
N LEU A 258 -21.92 11.45 -0.63
CA LEU A 258 -23.09 10.63 -0.97
C LEU A 258 -24.38 11.40 -0.73
N LEU A 259 -24.49 12.13 0.38
CA LEU A 259 -25.63 12.98 0.69
C LEU A 259 -25.79 14.12 -0.33
N LEU A 260 -24.69 14.83 -0.66
CA LEU A 260 -24.72 15.89 -1.67
C LEU A 260 -25.11 15.36 -3.07
N ARG A 261 -24.65 14.15 -3.43
CA ARG A 261 -25.03 13.50 -4.68
C ARG A 261 -26.51 13.11 -4.71
N ALA A 262 -27.08 12.70 -3.58
CA ALA A 262 -28.49 12.38 -3.47
C ALA A 262 -29.36 13.65 -3.64
N VAL A 263 -28.95 14.75 -3.02
CA VAL A 263 -29.66 16.05 -3.10
C VAL A 263 -29.55 16.71 -4.48
N GLY A 264 -28.42 16.57 -5.17
CA GLY A 264 -28.23 17.15 -6.52
C GLY A 264 -28.84 16.34 -7.66
N LYS A 265 -29.64 15.31 -7.36
CA LYS A 265 -30.31 14.44 -8.34
C LYS A 265 -31.81 14.73 -8.48
N ASP A 266 -32.31 15.70 -7.73
CA ASP A 266 -33.63 16.34 -7.89
C ASP A 266 -33.48 17.64 -8.70
#